data_AF-A0A662SHI2-F1
#
_entry.id   AF-A0A662SHI2-F1
#
_cell.length_a   1.000
_cell.length_b   1.000
_cell.length_c   1.000
_cell.angle_alpha   90.00
_cell.angle_beta   90.00
_cell.angle_gamma   90.00
#
_symmetry.space_group_name_H-M   'P 1'
#
loop_
_entity.id
_entity.type
_entity.pdbx_description
1 polymer ?
#
loop_
_entity_poly.entity_id
_entity_poly.type
_entity_poly.pdbx_seq_one_letter_code
_entity_poly.pdbx_strand_id
1 'polypeptide(L)'
;MNKLIISLLAVIAIILALTVVISKKHEGVGFKIVFRSARDAPMDDPDFKQNPQKYFELYIMNPDGSNVQRITYNRFLEAQPDVS
;
A
#
# COMPACT_ATOMS: atom_id res chain seq x y z
N MET A 1 -0.43 48.54 -0.51
CA MET A 1 0.38 47.31 -0.35
C MET A 1 1.56 47.37 -1.33
N ASN A 2 2.79 47.15 -0.87
CA ASN A 2 3.98 47.38 -1.70
C ASN A 2 4.06 46.33 -2.83
N LYS A 3 4.28 46.75 -4.08
CA LYS A 3 4.41 45.83 -5.23
C LYS A 3 5.48 44.77 -4.99
N LEU A 4 6.54 45.13 -4.25
CA LEU A 4 7.60 44.23 -3.81
C LEU A 4 7.08 43.10 -2.91
N ILE A 5 6.24 43.42 -1.93
CA ILE A 5 5.68 42.43 -0.98
C ILE A 5 4.77 41.44 -1.72
N ILE A 6 3.95 41.93 -2.65
CA ILE A 6 3.06 41.09 -3.47
C ILE A 6 3.89 40.13 -4.34
N SER A 7 4.97 40.61 -4.95
CA SER A 7 5.86 39.77 -5.75
C SER A 7 6.55 38.68 -4.93
N LEU A 8 6.98 39.01 -3.70
CA LEU A 8 7.65 38.06 -2.82
C LEU A 8 6.70 36.93 -2.37
N LEU A 9 5.46 37.28 -2.01
CA LEU A 9 4.43 36.30 -1.63
C LEU A 9 4.07 35.38 -2.80
N ALA A 10 3.99 35.91 -4.03
CA ALA A 10 3.74 35.11 -5.21
C ALA A 10 4.88 34.09 -5.46
N VAL A 11 6.14 34.50 -5.31
CA VAL A 11 7.30 33.61 -5.45
C VAL A 11 7.30 32.52 -4.38
N ILE A 12 7.01 32.87 -3.11
CA ILE A 12 6.91 31.88 -2.03
C ILE A 12 5.79 30.87 -2.31
N ALA A 13 4.61 31.32 -2.75
CA ALA A 13 3.50 30.44 -3.11
C ALA A 13 3.87 29.49 -4.26
N ILE A 14 4.59 29.99 -5.28
CA ILE A 14 5.09 29.16 -6.39
C ILE A 14 6.09 28.12 -5.89
N ILE A 15 7.04 28.51 -5.03
CA ILE A 15 8.02 27.57 -4.46
C ILE A 15 7.32 26.49 -3.64
N LEU A 16 6.36 26.86 -2.79
CA LEU A 16 5.57 25.90 -1.99
C LEU A 16 4.73 24.97 -2.87
N ALA A 17 4.12 25.48 -3.94
CA ALA A 17 3.40 24.64 -4.89
C ALA A 17 4.35 23.65 -5.60
N LEU A 18 5.54 24.11 -6.01
CA LEU A 18 6.55 23.27 -6.64
C LEU A 18 7.07 22.18 -5.70
N THR A 19 7.29 22.47 -4.40
CA THR A 19 7.74 21.46 -3.46
C THR A 19 6.70 20.36 -3.25
N VAL A 20 5.41 20.71 -3.21
CA VAL A 20 4.31 19.73 -3.14
C VAL A 20 4.25 18.86 -4.39
N VAL A 21 4.42 19.44 -5.59
CA VAL A 21 4.43 18.69 -6.86
C VAL A 21 5.62 17.73 -6.93
N ILE A 22 6.80 18.16 -6.49
CA ILE A 22 8.01 17.31 -6.46
C ILE A 22 7.87 16.19 -5.42
N SER A 23 7.27 16.45 -4.26
CA SER A 23 7.03 15.42 -3.24
C SER A 23 6.04 14.33 -3.67
N LYS A 24 5.18 14.59 -4.67
CA LYS A 24 4.30 13.57 -5.24
C LYS A 24 5.01 12.61 -6.20
N LYS A 25 6.31 12.79 -6.47
CA LYS A 25 7.04 12.02 -7.47
C LYS A 25 7.78 10.82 -6.86
N HIS A 26 7.05 9.72 -6.62
CA HIS A 26 7.55 8.36 -6.87
C HIS A 26 6.47 7.27 -6.95
N GLU A 27 5.28 7.55 -7.51
CA GLU A 27 4.29 6.50 -7.82
C GLU A 27 4.55 5.78 -9.16
N GLY A 28 5.73 5.98 -9.77
CA GLY A 28 6.11 5.42 -11.07
C GLY A 28 7.04 4.20 -10.96
N VAL A 29 6.50 3.02 -11.28
CA VAL A 29 7.18 1.72 -11.50
C VAL A 29 8.15 1.29 -10.38
N GLY A 30 7.69 1.35 -9.13
CA GLY A 30 8.26 0.50 -8.08
C GLY A 30 7.75 -0.93 -8.25
N PHE A 31 8.63 -1.93 -8.20
CA PHE A 31 8.17 -3.31 -8.09
C PHE A 31 7.43 -3.47 -6.76
N LYS A 32 6.27 -4.13 -6.78
CA LYS A 32 5.55 -4.48 -5.57
C LYS A 32 6.11 -5.78 -5.00
N ILE A 33 6.18 -5.87 -3.69
CA ILE A 33 6.49 -7.13 -3.01
C ILE A 33 5.19 -7.90 -2.90
N VAL A 34 5.13 -9.10 -3.51
CA VAL A 34 4.07 -10.08 -3.27
C VAL A 34 4.47 -10.94 -2.08
N PHE A 35 3.58 -11.08 -1.10
CA PHE A 35 3.83 -11.93 0.06
C PHE A 35 2.55 -12.58 0.58
N ARG A 36 2.70 -13.66 1.35
CA ARG A 36 1.60 -14.41 1.95
C ARG A 36 1.46 -14.04 3.44
N SER A 37 0.25 -13.74 3.91
CA SER A 37 0.00 -13.36 5.31
C SER A 37 -1.39 -13.77 5.80
N ALA A 38 -1.55 -14.09 7.09
CA ALA A 38 -2.83 -14.37 7.73
C ALA A 38 -3.33 -13.16 8.56
N ARG A 39 -2.95 -11.94 8.15
CA ARG A 39 -3.21 -10.71 8.93
C ARG A 39 -4.69 -10.38 9.11
N ASP A 40 -5.53 -10.80 8.18
CA ASP A 40 -6.98 -10.58 8.22
C ASP A 40 -7.75 -11.83 8.70
N ALA A 41 -7.05 -12.79 9.29
CA ALA A 41 -7.66 -14.02 9.79
C ALA A 41 -8.49 -13.75 11.07
N PRO A 42 -9.61 -14.46 11.27
CA PRO A 42 -10.39 -14.40 12.50
C PRO A 42 -9.64 -15.14 13.62
N MET A 43 -8.81 -14.42 14.38
CA MET A 43 -7.92 -15.02 15.40
C MET A 43 -8.66 -15.73 16.54
N ASP A 44 -9.93 -15.39 16.75
CA ASP A 44 -10.84 -15.99 17.73
C ASP A 44 -11.53 -17.26 17.23
N ASP A 45 -11.53 -17.52 15.91
CA ASP A 45 -12.11 -18.71 15.30
C ASP A 45 -11.32 -19.98 15.70
N PRO A 46 -11.97 -21.00 16.31
CA PRO A 46 -11.34 -22.28 16.59
C PRO A 46 -10.75 -22.97 15.36
N ASP A 47 -11.30 -22.75 14.16
CA ASP A 47 -10.74 -23.29 12.92
C ASP A 47 -9.42 -22.58 12.57
N PHE A 48 -9.26 -21.27 12.82
CA PHE A 48 -7.97 -20.59 12.64
C PHE A 48 -6.89 -21.16 13.57
N LYS A 49 -7.24 -21.47 14.82
CA LYS A 49 -6.29 -22.06 15.78
C LYS A 49 -5.80 -23.44 15.35
N GLN A 50 -6.65 -24.21 14.67
CA GLN A 50 -6.31 -25.56 14.20
C GLN A 50 -5.69 -25.54 12.79
N ASN A 51 -6.13 -24.61 11.94
CA ASN A 51 -5.83 -24.57 10.52
C ASN A 51 -5.43 -23.16 10.05
N PRO A 52 -4.40 -22.51 10.63
CA PRO A 52 -4.03 -21.14 10.28
C PRO A 52 -3.67 -20.99 8.80
N GLN A 53 -3.18 -22.07 8.17
CA GLN A 53 -2.86 -22.14 6.75
C GLN A 53 -4.04 -21.78 5.81
N LYS A 54 -5.29 -21.99 6.26
CA LYS A 54 -6.52 -21.70 5.48
C LYS A 54 -6.75 -20.20 5.26
N TYR A 55 -6.25 -19.38 6.17
CA TYR A 55 -6.58 -17.96 6.23
C TYR A 55 -5.46 -17.07 5.68
N PHE A 56 -4.42 -17.68 5.12
CA PHE A 56 -3.40 -16.92 4.45
C PHE A 56 -3.87 -16.48 3.08
N GLU A 57 -3.58 -15.23 2.79
CA GLU A 57 -3.89 -14.59 1.52
C GLU A 57 -2.62 -14.00 0.92
N LEU A 58 -2.67 -13.73 -0.38
CA LEU A 58 -1.66 -12.95 -1.06
C LEU A 58 -1.95 -11.47 -0.87
N TYR A 59 -0.86 -10.74 -0.60
CA TYR A 59 -0.85 -9.30 -0.45
C TYR A 59 0.24 -8.70 -1.33
N ILE A 60 0.06 -7.44 -1.67
CA ILE A 60 1.07 -6.61 -2.31
C ILE A 60 1.39 -5.42 -1.42
N MET A 61 2.63 -4.94 -1.45
CA MET A 61 3.04 -3.70 -0.80
C MET A 61 4.14 -2.99 -1.59
N ASN A 62 4.35 -1.72 -1.30
CA ASN A 62 5.51 -0.98 -1.79
C ASN A 62 6.79 -1.50 -1.09
N PRO A 63 8.00 -1.33 -1.68
CA PRO A 63 9.25 -1.79 -1.05
C PRO A 63 9.57 -1.19 0.32
N ASP A 64 9.00 -0.03 0.64
CA ASP A 64 9.10 0.63 1.94
C ASP A 64 8.10 0.08 2.98
N GLY A 65 7.29 -0.92 2.62
CA GLY A 65 6.26 -1.53 3.47
C GLY A 65 4.92 -0.79 3.46
N SER A 66 4.80 0.35 2.77
CA SER A 66 3.55 1.11 2.65
C SER A 66 2.59 0.47 1.64
N ASN A 67 1.34 0.94 1.65
CA ASN A 67 0.31 0.55 0.69
C ASN A 67 0.07 -0.96 0.60
N VAL A 68 -0.09 -1.60 1.77
CA VAL A 68 -0.42 -3.03 1.82
C VAL A 68 -1.86 -3.27 1.36
N GLN A 69 -2.04 -4.16 0.40
CA GLN A 69 -3.35 -4.50 -0.17
C GLN A 69 -3.49 -6.02 -0.30
N ARG A 70 -4.66 -6.56 0.08
CA ARG A 70 -5.05 -7.97 -0.15
C ARG A 70 -5.43 -8.15 -1.61
N ILE A 71 -4.99 -9.24 -2.25
CA ILE A 71 -5.27 -9.52 -3.67
C ILE A 71 -5.90 -10.88 -3.93
N THR A 72 -6.05 -11.74 -2.92
CA THR A 72 -6.81 -13.00 -2.99
C THR A 72 -7.85 -13.07 -1.87
N TYR A 73 -8.88 -13.89 -2.06
CA TYR A 73 -10.01 -14.01 -1.13
C TYR A 73 -10.48 -15.47 -1.09
N ASN A 74 -9.64 -16.33 -0.53
CA ASN A 74 -9.92 -17.75 -0.49
C ASN A 74 -11.05 -18.03 0.52
N ARG A 75 -11.96 -18.92 0.13
CA ARG A 75 -13.01 -19.42 1.04
C ARG A 75 -12.60 -20.73 1.71
N PHE A 76 -11.64 -21.43 1.14
CA PHE A 76 -11.21 -22.76 1.56
C PHE A 76 -9.69 -22.88 1.52
N LEU A 77 -9.18 -23.99 2.08
CA LEU A 77 -7.77 -24.32 1.97
C LEU A 77 -7.41 -24.62 0.52
N GLU A 78 -6.80 -23.66 -0.16
CA GLU A 78 -6.20 -23.84 -1.47
C GLU A 78 -4.68 -23.83 -1.27
N ALA A 79 -4.13 -25.00 -0.94
CA ALA A 79 -2.71 -25.14 -0.62
C ALA A 79 -1.85 -25.53 -1.83
N GLN A 80 -2.48 -25.86 -2.96
CA GLN A 80 -1.80 -26.37 -4.14
C GLN A 80 -2.37 -25.69 -5.39
N PRO A 81 -1.52 -25.20 -6.30
CA PRO A 81 -1.97 -24.79 -7.62
C PRO A 81 -2.62 -25.98 -8.32
N ASP A 82 -3.79 -25.76 -8.93
CA ASP A 82 -4.35 -26.71 -9.88
C ASP A 82 -3.59 -26.55 -11.20
N VAL A 83 -2.86 -27.59 -11.59
CA VAL A 83 -2.26 -27.67 -12.93
C VAL A 83 -3.28 -28.36 -13.81
N SER A 84 -4.04 -27.55 -14.56
CA SER A 84 -4.86 -28.03 -15.68
C SER A 84 -4.01 -28.70 -16.74
#